data_AF-A0A5J9UL80-F1
#
_entry.id   AF-A0A5J9UL80-F1
#
_cell.length_a   1.000
_cell.length_b   1.000
_cell.length_c   1.000
_cell.angle_alpha   90.00
_cell.angle_beta   90.00
_cell.angle_gamma   90.00
#
_symmetry.space_group_name_H-M   'P 1'
#
loop_
_entity.id
_entity.type
_entity.pdbx_description
1 polymer ?
#
loop_
_entity_poly.entity_id
_entity_poly.type
_entity_poly.pdbx_seq_one_letter_code
_entity_poly.pdbx_strand_id
1 'polypeptide(L)'
;MVHYPDVEVYSQMGIPLYDLDIGTGRPFLYMPSYLPEEGLVFIMPSSSGDGSIDVQVCLFRRAMDVFKNCWYNLTEAADALR
;
A
#
# COMPACT_ATOMS: atom_id res chain seq x y z
N MET A 1 12.71 4.68 12.24
CA MET A 1 11.98 5.85 12.75
C MET A 1 12.01 6.88 11.66
N VAL A 2 10.88 7.05 10.99
CA VAL A 2 10.69 8.07 9.96
C VAL A 2 10.61 9.44 10.62
N HIS A 3 11.31 10.44 10.10
CA HIS A 3 11.27 11.80 10.62
C HIS A 3 10.55 12.69 9.64
N TYR A 4 9.47 13.35 10.06
CA TYR A 4 8.82 14.35 9.20
C TYR A 4 9.83 15.42 8.77
N PRO A 5 9.92 15.77 7.47
CA PRO A 5 8.98 15.48 6.38
C PRO A 5 9.33 14.27 5.50
N ASP A 6 10.20 13.37 5.94
CA ASP A 6 10.64 12.20 5.20
C ASP A 6 9.53 11.15 5.06
N VAL A 7 9.69 10.28 4.05
CA VAL A 7 8.81 9.15 3.76
C VAL A 7 9.66 7.90 3.62
N GLU A 8 9.25 6.81 4.26
CA GLU A 8 9.89 5.51 4.16
C GLU A 8 8.95 4.50 3.48
N VAL A 9 9.44 3.86 2.43
CA VAL A 9 8.63 2.97 1.58
C VAL A 9 9.18 1.56 1.65
N TYR A 10 8.35 0.63 2.13
CA TYR A 10 8.62 -0.80 2.15
C TYR A 10 7.90 -1.48 1.00
N SER A 11 8.65 -1.89 -0.02
CA SER A 11 8.13 -2.74 -1.09
C SER A 11 8.18 -4.21 -0.67
N GLN A 12 7.02 -4.82 -0.53
CA GLN A 12 6.85 -6.24 -0.23
C GLN A 12 6.43 -7.04 -1.47
N MET A 13 6.51 -6.45 -2.66
CA MET A 13 6.16 -7.10 -3.94
C MET A 13 6.98 -8.37 -4.24
N GLY A 14 8.18 -8.49 -3.67
CA GLY A 14 9.03 -9.68 -3.81
C GLY A 14 8.74 -10.79 -2.79
N ILE A 15 7.83 -10.57 -1.84
CA ILE A 15 7.48 -11.55 -0.82
C ILE A 15 6.35 -12.43 -1.37
N PRO A 16 6.48 -13.76 -1.38
CA PRO A 16 5.48 -14.69 -1.91
C PRO A 16 4.29 -14.86 -0.94
N LEU A 17 3.64 -13.75 -0.57
CA LEU A 17 2.60 -13.69 0.46
C LEU A 17 1.42 -14.60 0.16
N TYR A 18 0.95 -14.62 -1.09
CA TYR A 18 -0.19 -15.44 -1.52
C TYR A 18 0.20 -16.80 -2.11
N ASP A 19 1.50 -17.11 -2.18
CA ASP A 19 1.98 -18.45 -2.61
C ASP A 19 2.29 -19.35 -1.41
N LEU A 20 2.23 -18.81 -0.18
CA LEU A 20 2.48 -19.57 1.05
C LEU A 20 1.34 -20.56 1.32
N ASP A 21 1.54 -21.85 1.06
CA ASP A 21 0.59 -22.91 1.41
C ASP A 21 1.24 -23.92 2.36
N ILE A 22 0.66 -24.07 3.55
CA ILE A 22 1.09 -25.02 4.58
C ILE A 22 0.24 -26.30 4.61
N GLY A 23 -0.52 -26.57 3.54
CA GLY A 23 -1.45 -27.70 3.42
C GLY A 23 -2.92 -27.32 3.68
N THR A 24 -3.22 -26.03 3.80
CA THR A 24 -4.58 -25.51 4.07
C THR A 24 -5.08 -24.56 2.97
N GLY A 25 -4.32 -24.40 1.89
CA GLY A 25 -4.55 -23.40 0.86
C GLY A 25 -3.87 -22.07 1.18
N ARG A 26 -3.85 -21.18 0.18
CA ARG A 26 -3.22 -19.86 0.24
C ARG A 26 -3.93 -18.89 1.21
N PRO A 27 -3.23 -17.86 1.72
CA PRO A 27 -3.82 -16.79 2.50
C PRO A 27 -4.91 -16.06 1.71
N PHE A 28 -6.00 -15.73 2.39
CA PHE A 28 -7.06 -14.88 1.83
C PHE A 28 -6.69 -13.40 1.87
N LEU A 29 -5.99 -12.95 2.91
CA LEU A 29 -5.63 -11.56 3.13
C LEU A 29 -4.29 -11.49 3.85
N TYR A 30 -3.43 -10.59 3.40
CA TYR A 30 -2.27 -10.14 4.16
C TYR A 30 -2.44 -8.66 4.50
N MET A 31 -2.10 -8.28 5.73
CA MET A 31 -2.07 -6.88 6.15
C MET A 31 -0.87 -6.68 7.09
N PRO A 32 -0.06 -5.63 6.90
CA PRO A 32 1.03 -5.31 7.81
C PRO A 32 0.48 -5.04 9.21
N SER A 33 1.30 -5.31 10.21
CA SER A 33 0.97 -4.93 11.59
C SER A 33 0.81 -3.42 11.70
N TYR A 34 -0.04 -2.97 12.63
CA TYR A 34 -0.28 -1.55 12.83
C TYR A 34 0.97 -0.85 13.37
N LEU A 35 1.63 -0.07 12.49
CA LEU A 35 2.81 0.74 12.78
C LEU A 35 2.50 2.19 12.40
N PRO A 36 1.95 3.01 13.33
CA PRO A 36 1.49 4.36 13.04
C PRO A 36 2.63 5.39 13.02
N GLU A 37 3.72 5.08 12.30
CA GLU A 37 4.79 6.05 12.06
C GLU A 37 4.39 6.97 10.89
N GLU A 38 4.43 8.28 11.12
CA GLU A 38 4.11 9.27 10.08
C GLU A 38 5.09 9.15 8.91
N GLY A 39 4.56 9.04 7.69
CA GLY A 39 5.37 8.91 6.48
C GLY A 39 5.77 7.47 6.15
N LEU A 40 5.27 6.48 6.89
CA LEU A 40 5.49 5.07 6.58
C LEU A 40 4.52 4.56 5.50
N VAL A 41 5.04 3.87 4.49
CA VAL A 41 4.27 3.32 3.38
C VAL A 41 4.65 1.85 3.13
N PHE A 42 3.66 0.98 3.02
CA PHE A 42 3.82 -0.41 2.57
C PHE A 42 3.17 -0.62 1.20
N ILE A 43 3.89 -1.25 0.28
CA ILE A 43 3.39 -1.64 -1.05
C ILE A 43 3.39 -3.16 -1.11
N MET A 44 2.24 -3.75 -1.44
CA MET A 44 2.02 -5.20 -1.38
C MET A 44 1.22 -5.68 -2.58
N PRO A 45 1.35 -6.96 -2.97
CA PRO A 45 0.41 -7.56 -3.89
C PRO A 45 -1.01 -7.53 -3.31
N SER A 46 -2.02 -7.35 -4.16
CA SER A 46 -3.41 -7.50 -3.75
C SER A 46 -3.82 -8.97 -3.68
N SER A 47 -4.76 -9.28 -2.80
CA SER A 47 -5.35 -10.63 -2.68
C SER A 47 -6.26 -11.00 -3.85
N SER A 48 -6.63 -10.05 -4.71
CA SER A 48 -7.51 -10.25 -5.88
C SER A 48 -6.89 -11.17 -6.95
N GLY A 49 -5.56 -11.20 -7.05
CA GLY A 49 -4.85 -11.96 -8.08
C GLY A 49 -4.97 -11.39 -9.50
N ASP A 50 -5.51 -10.18 -9.67
CA ASP A 50 -5.63 -9.49 -10.96
C ASP A 50 -4.40 -8.63 -11.32
N GLY A 51 -3.34 -8.72 -10.51
CA GLY A 51 -2.12 -7.93 -10.66
C GLY A 51 -2.19 -6.54 -10.04
N SER A 52 -3.29 -6.18 -9.37
CA SER A 52 -3.37 -4.95 -8.56
C SER A 52 -2.47 -5.03 -7.32
N ILE A 53 -2.23 -3.85 -6.74
CA ILE A 53 -1.41 -3.66 -5.56
C ILE A 53 -2.22 -2.98 -4.47
N ASP A 54 -1.96 -3.36 -3.23
CA ASP A 54 -2.48 -2.67 -2.05
C ASP A 54 -1.37 -1.77 -1.47
N VAL A 55 -1.73 -0.53 -1.16
CA VAL A 55 -0.82 0.45 -0.57
C VAL A 55 -1.37 0.90 0.77
N GLN A 56 -0.65 0.59 1.86
CA GLN A 56 -0.95 1.09 3.19
C GLN A 56 -0.11 2.33 3.47
N VAL A 57 -0.78 3.45 3.79
CA VAL A 57 -0.14 4.75 4.00
C VAL A 57 -0.46 5.27 5.41
N CYS A 58 0.58 5.55 6.19
CA CYS A 58 0.47 6.15 7.51
C CYS A 58 0.73 7.65 7.44
N LEU A 59 -0.34 8.44 7.56
CA LEU A 59 -0.31 9.91 7.55
C LEU A 59 -1.18 10.48 8.66
N PHE A 60 -0.86 11.70 9.07
CA PHE A 60 -1.66 12.44 10.03
C PHE A 60 -3.05 12.64 9.45
N ARG A 61 -4.06 12.57 10.30
CA ARG A 61 -5.47 12.73 9.90
C ARG A 61 -5.70 13.98 9.03
N ARG A 62 -5.03 15.09 9.36
CA ARG A 62 -5.11 16.36 8.60
C ARG A 62 -4.57 16.29 7.16
N ALA A 63 -3.69 15.35 6.86
CA ALA A 63 -3.09 15.15 5.54
C ALA A 63 -3.84 14.13 4.69
N MET A 64 -4.65 13.26 5.31
CA MET A 64 -5.31 12.13 4.64
C MET A 64 -6.27 12.58 3.53
N ASP A 65 -7.04 13.65 3.75
CA ASP A 65 -7.98 14.14 2.74
C ASP A 65 -7.24 14.76 1.53
N VAL A 66 -6.14 15.48 1.79
CA VAL A 66 -5.27 16.03 0.74
C VAL A 66 -4.63 14.89 -0.06
N PHE A 67 -4.11 13.88 0.63
CA PHE A 67 -3.50 12.70 0.00
C PHE A 67 -4.48 12.00 -0.95
N LYS A 68 -5.71 11.73 -0.50
CA LYS A 68 -6.76 11.11 -1.33
C LYS A 68 -7.06 11.94 -2.58
N ASN A 69 -7.23 13.25 -2.43
CA ASN A 69 -7.51 14.14 -3.56
C ASN A 69 -6.36 14.12 -4.58
N CYS A 70 -5.11 14.20 -4.10
CA CYS A 70 -3.94 14.09 -4.98
C CYS A 70 -3.90 12.76 -5.74
N TRP A 71 -4.19 11.65 -5.05
CA TRP A 71 -4.17 10.31 -5.65
C TRP A 71 -5.19 10.15 -6.79
N TYR A 72 -6.45 10.54 -6.56
CA TYR A 72 -7.49 10.43 -7.58
C TYR A 72 -7.23 11.36 -8.77
N ASN A 73 -6.80 12.61 -8.52
CA ASN A 73 -6.47 13.55 -9.60
C ASN A 73 -5.30 13.04 -10.47
N LEU A 74 -4.29 12.40 -9.87
CA LEU A 74 -3.20 11.78 -10.62
C LEU A 74 -3.68 10.62 -11.49
N THR A 75 -4.65 9.85 -11.01
CA THR A 75 -5.23 8.72 -11.74
C THR A 75 -6.04 9.22 -12.94
N GLU A 76 -6.90 10.23 -12.74
CA GLU A 76 -7.66 10.87 -13.83
C GLU A 76 -6.73 11.45 -14.90
N ALA A 77 -5.66 12.13 -14.49
CA ALA A 77 -4.67 12.67 -15.41
C ALA A 77 -3.94 11.57 -16.19
N ALA A 78 -3.60 10.44 -15.53
CA ALA A 78 -2.95 9.31 -16.18
C ALA A 78 -3.87 8.61 -17.20
N ASP A 79 -5.16 8.51 -16.90
CA ASP A 79 -6.14 7.92 -17.81
C ASP A 79 -6.43 8.83 -19.02
N ALA A 80 -6.38 10.16 -18.85
CA ALA A 80 -6.51 11.11 -19.95
C ALA A 80 -5.34 11.10 -20.95
N LEU A 81 -4.21 10.49 -20.57
CA LEU A 81 -3.02 10.33 -21.42
C LEU A 81 -2.98 8.99 -22.17
N ARG A 82 -3.92 8.08 -21.91
CA ARG A 82 -4.08 6.79 -22.59
C ARG A 82 -5.05 6.88 -23.77
#